data_AF-A0A920FIJ0-F1
#
_entry.id   AF-A0A920FIJ0-F1
#
_cell.length_a   1.000
_cell.length_b   1.000
_cell.length_c   1.000
_cell.angle_alpha   90.00
_cell.angle_beta   90.00
_cell.angle_gamma   90.00
#
_symmetry.space_group_name_H-M   'P 1'
#
loop_
_entity.id
_entity.type
_entity.pdbx_description
1 polymer ?
#
loop_
_entity_poly.entity_id
_entity_poly.type
_entity_poly.pdbx_seq_one_letter_code
_entity_poly.pdbx_strand_id
1 'polypeptide(L)'
;MPLIEVLFHMERAGININTQELEAFSQVLNQNLNALQETMFQKAGTTFNIDSPKQLGEILFGHLKLDEKAKKTKTGQFKTDEATLLKLKGKHSIIDHVLQYRTQKKLLTTYVDALPKLIEPKTNRVHTNYMQSVTATGRLSSTGPNLQNIPIRTALGKEIRKAFCPKDSDHLILCADYSKLNYE
;
A
#
# COMPACT_ATOMS: atom_id res chain seq x y z
N MET A 1 16.37 23.68 20.36
CA MET A 1 15.49 23.46 19.19
C MET A 1 14.45 22.39 19.58
N PRO A 2 13.28 22.79 20.10
CA PRO A 2 12.43 21.93 20.93
C PRO A 2 11.81 20.73 20.19
N LEU A 3 11.59 20.84 18.88
CA LEU A 3 11.01 19.76 18.08
C LEU A 3 11.92 18.52 17.99
N ILE A 4 13.25 18.70 18.01
CA ILE A 4 14.18 17.55 17.94
C ILE A 4 13.98 16.63 19.14
N GLU A 5 13.84 17.18 20.34
CA GLU A 5 13.67 16.40 21.56
C GLU A 5 12.37 15.59 21.50
N VAL A 6 11.29 16.20 21.02
CA VAL A 6 10.00 15.52 20.79
C VAL A 6 10.15 14.36 19.81
N LEU A 7 10.77 14.60 18.64
CA LEU A 7 10.98 13.54 17.64
C LEU A 7 11.86 12.41 18.19
N PHE A 8 12.95 12.74 18.88
CA PHE A 8 13.81 11.73 19.51
C PHE A 8 13.04 10.81 20.47
N HIS A 9 12.17 11.39 21.30
CA HIS A 9 11.32 10.59 22.20
C HIS A 9 10.29 9.75 21.44
N MET A 10 9.68 10.28 20.38
CA MET A 10 8.73 9.53 19.55
C MET A 10 9.39 8.35 18.83
N GLU A 11 10.54 8.58 18.19
CA GLU A 11 11.30 7.54 17.48
C GLU A 11 11.76 6.45 18.43
N ARG A 12 12.32 6.82 19.59
CA ARG A 12 12.77 5.87 20.62
C ARG A 12 11.62 5.09 21.24
N ALA A 13 10.44 5.70 21.39
CA ALA A 13 9.26 5.03 21.90
C ALA A 13 8.76 3.96 20.92
N GLY A 14 8.71 4.24 19.62
CA GLY A 14 8.17 3.32 18.61
C GLY A 14 6.68 3.01 18.81
N ILE A 15 6.14 2.05 18.05
CA ILE A 15 4.73 1.60 18.16
C ILE A 15 4.63 0.08 18.16
N ASN A 16 3.68 -0.46 18.94
CA ASN A 16 3.38 -1.90 18.93
C ASN A 16 2.55 -2.25 17.68
N ILE A 17 2.80 -3.45 17.16
CA ILE A 17 1.96 -4.06 16.14
C ILE A 17 1.55 -5.47 16.54
N ASN A 18 0.29 -5.84 16.28
CA ASN A 18 -0.22 -7.18 16.42
C ASN A 18 0.13 -8.00 15.17
N THR A 19 1.20 -8.79 15.28
CA THR A 19 1.68 -9.63 14.17
C THR A 19 0.73 -10.77 13.83
N GLN A 20 -0.05 -11.27 14.80
CA GLN A 20 -1.02 -12.34 14.56
C GLN A 20 -2.19 -11.85 13.71
N GLU A 21 -2.68 -10.63 13.97
CA GLU A 21 -3.69 -10.00 13.12
C GLU A 21 -3.18 -9.76 11.69
N LEU A 22 -1.93 -9.33 11.54
CA LEU A 22 -1.32 -9.14 10.22
C LEU A 22 -1.16 -10.48 9.49
N GLU A 23 -0.74 -11.54 10.17
CA GLU A 23 -0.61 -12.88 9.58
C GLU A 23 -1.96 -13.42 9.11
N ALA A 24 -3.00 -13.33 9.95
CA ALA A 24 -4.35 -13.72 9.57
C ALA A 24 -4.84 -12.91 8.36
N PHE A 25 -4.57 -11.62 8.33
CA PHE A 25 -4.93 -10.78 7.20
C PHE A 25 -4.10 -11.07 5.93
N SER A 26 -2.84 -11.47 6.08
CA SER A 26 -1.99 -11.92 4.96
C SER A 26 -2.63 -13.11 4.25
N GLN A 27 -3.15 -14.08 5.00
CA GLN A 27 -3.84 -15.25 4.44
C GLN A 27 -5.09 -14.84 3.65
N VAL A 28 -5.90 -13.94 4.19
CA VAL A 28 -7.10 -13.41 3.50
C VAL A 28 -6.72 -12.70 2.20
N LEU A 29 -5.70 -11.84 2.22
CA LEU A 29 -5.23 -11.13 1.02
C LEU A 29 -4.69 -12.11 -0.04
N ASN A 30 -3.91 -13.11 0.37
CA ASN A 30 -3.37 -14.09 -0.57
C ASN A 30 -4.48 -14.92 -1.24
N GLN A 31 -5.51 -15.34 -0.49
CA GLN A 31 -6.67 -16.03 -1.05
C GLN A 31 -7.41 -15.16 -2.08
N ASN A 32 -7.65 -13.89 -1.75
CA ASN A 32 -8.30 -12.94 -2.68
C ASN A 32 -7.46 -12.68 -3.94
N LEU A 33 -6.14 -12.54 -3.79
CA LEU A 33 -5.21 -12.34 -4.90
C LEU A 33 -5.21 -13.54 -5.86
N ASN A 34 -5.23 -14.77 -5.32
CA ASN A 34 -5.30 -15.98 -6.11
C ASN A 34 -6.61 -16.06 -6.90
N ALA A 35 -7.75 -15.78 -6.26
CA ALA A 35 -9.05 -15.75 -6.92
C ALA A 35 -9.12 -14.69 -8.04
N LEU A 36 -8.57 -13.49 -7.78
CA LEU A 36 -8.46 -12.44 -8.79
C LEU A 36 -7.58 -12.86 -9.96
N GLN A 37 -6.46 -13.53 -9.68
CA GLN A 37 -5.54 -14.04 -10.70
C GLN A 37 -6.21 -15.05 -11.62
N GLU A 38 -6.88 -16.06 -11.06
CA GLU A 38 -7.61 -17.07 -11.84
C GLU A 38 -8.69 -16.43 -12.72
N THR A 39 -9.44 -15.48 -12.16
CA THR A 39 -10.47 -14.73 -12.88
C THR A 39 -9.86 -13.94 -14.04
N MET A 40 -8.69 -13.32 -13.84
CA MET A 40 -7.99 -12.60 -14.91
C MET A 40 -7.47 -13.54 -16.00
N PHE A 41 -6.98 -14.73 -15.66
CA PHE A 41 -6.53 -15.73 -16.64
C PHE A 41 -7.69 -16.23 -17.50
N GLN A 42 -8.85 -16.52 -16.89
CA GLN A 42 -10.05 -16.89 -17.63
C GLN A 42 -10.50 -15.79 -18.58
N LYS A 43 -10.49 -14.53 -18.12
CA LYS A 43 -10.87 -13.36 -18.94
C LYS A 43 -9.88 -13.06 -20.06
N ALA A 44 -8.60 -13.36 -19.85
CA ALA A 44 -7.57 -13.18 -20.86
C ALA A 44 -7.45 -14.38 -21.82
N GLY A 45 -8.04 -15.54 -21.49
CA GLY A 45 -7.88 -16.78 -22.26
C GLY A 45 -6.47 -17.37 -22.20
N THR A 46 -5.60 -16.85 -21.33
CA THR A 46 -4.21 -17.29 -21.20
C THR A 46 -3.65 -16.92 -19.83
N THR A 47 -2.60 -17.62 -19.41
CA THR A 47 -1.86 -17.33 -18.18
C THR A 47 -0.72 -16.36 -18.44
N PHE A 48 -0.48 -15.45 -17.50
CA PHE A 48 0.60 -14.48 -17.59
C PHE A 48 1.01 -13.99 -16.19
N ASN A 49 2.16 -13.33 -16.09
CA ASN A 49 2.57 -12.70 -14.85
C ASN A 49 1.89 -11.33 -14.70
N ILE A 50 0.88 -11.24 -13.83
CA ILE A 50 0.13 -10.01 -13.53
C ILE A 50 1.00 -8.94 -12.88
N ASP A 51 2.00 -9.35 -12.09
CA ASP A 51 2.95 -8.43 -11.46
C ASP A 51 3.93 -7.82 -12.49
N SER A 52 4.03 -8.38 -13.71
CA SER A 52 4.85 -7.84 -14.79
C SER A 52 4.08 -6.80 -15.60
N PRO A 53 4.42 -5.49 -15.52
CA PRO A 53 3.72 -4.45 -16.27
C PRO A 53 3.81 -4.66 -17.79
N LYS A 54 4.91 -5.28 -18.25
CA LYS A 54 5.12 -5.64 -19.66
C LYS A 54 4.11 -6.70 -20.12
N GLN A 55 4.05 -7.84 -19.42
CA GLN A 55 3.13 -8.92 -19.82
C GLN A 55 1.67 -8.48 -19.69
N LEU A 56 1.32 -7.80 -18.60
CA LEU A 56 -0.01 -7.23 -18.43
C LEU A 56 -0.36 -6.25 -19.56
N GLY A 57 0.58 -5.38 -19.96
CA GLY A 57 0.38 -4.46 -21.08
C GLY A 57 0.11 -5.17 -22.40
N GLU A 58 0.88 -6.21 -22.72
CA GLU A 58 0.67 -7.04 -23.90
C GLU A 58 -0.70 -7.74 -23.87
N ILE A 59 -1.13 -8.25 -22.72
CA ILE A 59 -2.47 -8.87 -22.59
C ILE A 59 -3.57 -7.84 -22.81
N LEU A 60 -3.50 -6.68 -22.15
CA LEU A 60 -4.57 -5.68 -22.24
C LEU A 60 -4.67 -5.01 -23.61
N PHE A 61 -3.54 -4.74 -24.26
CA PHE A 61 -3.51 -3.90 -25.46
C PHE A 61 -3.08 -4.64 -26.74
N GLY A 62 -2.24 -5.68 -26.61
CA GLY A 62 -1.86 -6.53 -27.74
C GLY A 62 -2.90 -7.62 -28.01
N HIS A 63 -3.24 -8.39 -26.98
CA HIS A 63 -4.14 -9.55 -27.08
C HIS A 63 -5.62 -9.13 -27.06
N LEU A 64 -6.06 -8.48 -25.98
CA LEU A 64 -7.46 -8.05 -25.80
C LEU A 64 -7.81 -6.75 -26.54
N LYS A 65 -6.81 -6.00 -27.01
CA LYS A 65 -6.96 -4.77 -27.81
C LYS A 65 -7.92 -3.74 -27.20
N LEU A 66 -7.86 -3.53 -25.88
CA LEU A 66 -8.81 -2.69 -25.14
C LEU A 66 -8.68 -1.18 -25.43
N ASP A 67 -7.57 -0.76 -26.01
CA ASP A 67 -7.32 0.62 -26.47
C ASP A 67 -6.31 0.63 -27.62
N GLU A 68 -6.75 0.98 -28.82
CA GLU A 68 -5.89 1.11 -30.00
C GLU A 68 -4.88 2.27 -29.87
N LYS A 69 -5.18 3.26 -29.02
CA LYS A 69 -4.33 4.43 -28.78
C LYS A 69 -3.51 4.29 -27.49
N ALA A 70 -3.33 3.07 -27.00
CA ALA A 70 -2.59 2.79 -25.78
C ALA A 70 -1.18 3.40 -25.83
N LYS A 71 -0.91 4.29 -24.88
CA LYS A 71 0.39 4.97 -24.80
C LYS A 71 1.47 3.99 -24.39
N LYS A 72 2.67 4.18 -24.93
CA LYS A 72 3.87 3.44 -24.56
C LYS A 72 4.83 4.28 -23.71
N THR A 73 5.66 3.64 -22.92
CA THR A 73 6.78 4.25 -22.19
C THR A 73 7.91 4.58 -23.17
N LYS A 74 8.94 5.29 -22.69
CA LYS A 74 10.17 5.56 -23.46
C LYS A 74 10.85 4.26 -23.93
N THR A 75 10.67 3.16 -23.21
CA THR A 75 11.22 1.83 -23.53
C THR A 75 10.29 1.00 -24.42
N GLY A 76 9.20 1.57 -24.94
CA GLY A 76 8.29 0.90 -25.87
C GLY A 76 7.26 -0.04 -25.23
N GLN A 77 7.21 -0.15 -23.90
CA GLN A 77 6.23 -0.97 -23.20
C GLN A 77 4.90 -0.23 -23.07
N PHE A 78 3.77 -0.94 -23.14
CA PHE A 78 2.47 -0.31 -22.89
C PHE A 78 2.39 0.24 -21.46
N LYS A 79 1.86 1.46 -21.33
CA LYS A 79 1.59 2.06 -20.02
C LYS A 79 0.39 1.38 -19.39
N THR A 80 0.60 0.82 -18.20
CA THR A 80 -0.47 0.23 -17.39
C THR A 80 -0.58 0.92 -16.05
N ASP A 81 -0.16 2.18 -15.88
CA ASP A 81 -0.30 2.90 -14.61
C ASP A 81 -1.78 3.08 -14.20
N GLU A 82 -2.00 3.38 -12.92
CA GLU A 82 -3.36 3.51 -12.36
C GLU A 82 -4.21 4.54 -13.11
N ALA A 83 -3.62 5.70 -13.46
CA ALA A 83 -4.31 6.74 -14.21
C ALA A 83 -4.74 6.29 -15.62
N THR A 84 -3.93 5.45 -16.27
CA THR A 84 -4.24 4.87 -17.58
C THR A 84 -5.35 3.82 -17.45
N LEU A 85 -5.26 2.91 -16.48
CA LEU A 85 -6.26 1.87 -16.25
C LEU A 85 -7.62 2.45 -15.83
N LEU A 86 -7.64 3.51 -15.01
CA LEU A 86 -8.88 4.16 -14.59
C LEU A 86 -9.69 4.72 -15.77
N LYS A 87 -9.03 5.19 -16.84
CA LYS A 87 -9.71 5.66 -18.06
C LYS A 87 -10.37 4.55 -18.86
N LEU A 88 -10.01 3.29 -18.58
CA LEU A 88 -10.52 2.10 -19.26
C LEU A 88 -11.58 1.36 -18.43
N LYS A 89 -11.94 1.89 -17.25
CA LYS A 89 -13.05 1.36 -16.45
C LYS A 89 -14.33 1.30 -17.29
N GLY A 90 -15.07 0.21 -17.13
CA GLY A 90 -16.29 -0.05 -17.91
C GLY A 90 -16.08 -0.62 -19.31
N LYS A 91 -14.87 -0.56 -19.89
CA LYS A 91 -14.60 -1.19 -21.19
C LYS A 91 -14.51 -2.71 -21.11
N HIS A 92 -13.84 -3.21 -20.08
CA HIS A 92 -13.69 -4.63 -19.84
C HIS A 92 -13.49 -4.92 -18.37
N SER A 93 -14.20 -5.92 -17.85
CA SER A 93 -14.15 -6.28 -16.42
C SER A 93 -12.73 -6.61 -15.92
N ILE A 94 -11.82 -7.09 -16.77
CA ILE A 94 -10.42 -7.36 -16.39
C ILE A 94 -9.71 -6.12 -15.80
N ILE A 95 -10.09 -4.91 -16.24
CA ILE A 95 -9.48 -3.66 -15.75
C ILE A 95 -9.75 -3.46 -14.26
N ASP A 96 -10.98 -3.72 -13.82
CA ASP A 96 -11.35 -3.62 -12.41
C ASP A 96 -10.63 -4.66 -11.56
N HIS A 97 -10.47 -5.89 -12.07
CA HIS A 97 -9.74 -6.96 -11.40
C HIS A 97 -8.25 -6.61 -11.24
N VAL A 98 -7.63 -6.02 -12.27
CA VAL A 98 -6.22 -5.56 -12.21
C VAL A 98 -6.05 -4.46 -11.16
N LEU A 99 -6.96 -3.48 -11.12
CA LEU A 99 -6.91 -2.39 -10.14
C LEU A 99 -7.09 -2.91 -8.70
N GLN A 100 -8.02 -3.84 -8.50
CA GLN A 100 -8.23 -4.50 -7.21
C GLN A 100 -7.00 -5.32 -6.81
N TYR A 101 -6.48 -6.14 -7.72
CA TYR A 101 -5.29 -6.96 -7.50
C TYR A 101 -4.10 -6.10 -7.07
N ARG A 102 -3.80 -5.02 -7.80
CA ARG A 102 -2.68 -4.13 -7.45
C ARG A 102 -2.86 -3.44 -6.11
N THR A 103 -4.09 -3.04 -5.78
CA THR A 103 -4.41 -2.45 -4.49
C THR A 103 -4.11 -3.45 -3.38
N GLN A 104 -4.66 -4.66 -3.46
CA GLN A 104 -4.46 -5.72 -2.46
C GLN A 104 -3.01 -6.18 -2.38
N LYS A 105 -2.33 -6.35 -3.52
CA LYS A 105 -0.91 -6.74 -3.58
C LYS A 105 -0.03 -5.71 -2.90
N LYS A 106 -0.30 -4.41 -3.11
CA LYS A 106 0.42 -3.33 -2.43
C LYS A 106 0.16 -3.37 -0.92
N LEU A 107 -1.08 -3.58 -0.49
CA LEU A 107 -1.41 -3.72 0.94
C LEU A 107 -0.62 -4.87 1.58
N LEU A 108 -0.62 -6.03 0.91
CA LEU A 108 0.11 -7.22 1.31
C LEU A 108 1.61 -6.95 1.44
N THR A 109 2.27 -6.54 0.36
CA THR A 109 3.74 -6.47 0.32
C THR A 109 4.33 -5.25 1.02
N THR A 110 3.62 -4.12 1.02
CA THR A 110 4.16 -2.87 1.58
C THR A 110 3.94 -2.78 3.08
N TYR A 111 2.87 -3.40 3.60
CA TYR A 111 2.49 -3.26 5.00
C TYR A 111 2.38 -4.61 5.69
N VAL A 112 1.53 -5.51 5.21
CA VAL A 112 1.16 -6.73 5.96
C VAL A 112 2.37 -7.66 6.14
N ASP A 113 3.11 -7.96 5.06
CA ASP A 113 4.27 -8.84 5.12
C ASP A 113 5.55 -8.11 5.56
N ALA A 114 5.59 -6.79 5.40
CA ALA A 114 6.78 -5.98 5.65
C ALA A 114 6.89 -5.53 7.11
N LEU A 115 5.79 -5.04 7.71
CA LEU A 115 5.82 -4.46 9.06
C LEU A 115 6.32 -5.45 10.13
N PRO A 116 5.92 -6.73 10.16
CA PRO A 116 6.43 -7.69 11.15
C PRO A 116 7.95 -7.87 11.08
N LYS A 117 8.53 -7.73 9.89
CA LYS A 117 9.99 -7.87 9.66
C LYS A 117 10.78 -6.64 10.12
N LEU A 118 10.09 -5.55 10.46
CA LEU A 118 10.69 -4.28 10.90
C LEU A 118 10.55 -4.08 12.42
N ILE A 119 10.12 -5.10 13.15
CA ILE A 119 10.10 -5.08 14.62
C ILE A 119 11.54 -5.14 15.13
N GLU A 120 11.93 -4.17 15.95
CA GLU A 120 13.22 -4.16 16.63
C GLU A 120 13.21 -5.19 17.78
N PRO A 121 14.12 -6.18 17.77
CA PRO A 121 14.11 -7.27 18.76
C PRO A 121 14.23 -6.80 20.22
N LYS A 122 14.92 -5.68 20.48
CA LYS A 122 15.13 -5.18 21.84
C LYS A 122 13.90 -4.56 22.47
N THR A 123 13.04 -3.94 21.65
CA THR A 123 11.86 -3.19 22.11
C THR A 123 10.56 -3.91 21.79
N ASN A 124 10.61 -4.90 20.89
CA ASN A 124 9.46 -5.56 20.28
C ASN A 124 8.48 -4.57 19.63
N ARG A 125 9.03 -3.49 19.04
CA ARG A 125 8.26 -2.37 18.46
C ARG A 125 8.79 -1.98 17.10
N VAL A 126 7.93 -1.35 16.31
CA VAL A 126 8.33 -0.73 15.03
C VAL A 126 8.75 0.71 15.32
N HIS A 127 9.92 1.10 14.81
CA HIS A 127 10.49 2.43 14.94
C HIS A 127 10.54 3.09 13.57
N THR A 128 10.03 4.32 13.45
CA THR A 128 10.13 5.14 12.23
C THR A 128 11.09 6.29 12.50
N ASN A 129 11.70 6.83 11.45
CA ASN A 129 12.54 8.03 11.51
C ASN A 129 11.79 9.22 10.91
N TYR A 130 11.71 10.33 11.63
CA TYR A 130 11.08 11.57 11.21
C TYR A 130 12.10 12.58 10.69
N MET A 131 12.11 12.79 9.38
CA MET A 131 13.02 13.71 8.71
C MET A 131 12.42 15.12 8.65
N GLN A 132 13.18 16.11 9.11
CA GLN A 132 12.78 17.52 9.11
C GLN A 132 13.14 18.28 7.81
N SER A 133 14.23 17.89 7.14
CA SER A 133 14.83 18.69 6.05
C SER A 133 14.52 18.20 4.63
N VAL A 134 13.64 17.21 4.48
CA VAL A 134 13.42 16.54 3.19
C VAL A 134 12.33 17.19 2.34
N THR A 135 11.31 17.79 2.96
CA THR A 135 10.21 18.39 2.19
C THR A 135 10.39 19.89 2.03
N ALA A 136 10.22 20.41 0.81
CA ALA A 136 10.30 21.85 0.51
C ALA A 136 9.25 22.67 1.28
N THR A 137 8.18 22.02 1.76
CA THR A 137 7.05 22.65 2.46
C THR A 137 7.23 22.74 3.98
N GLY A 138 8.32 22.22 4.54
CA GLY A 138 8.53 22.16 5.99
C GLY A 138 7.72 21.07 6.71
N ARG A 139 7.01 20.20 5.98
CA ARG A 139 6.36 18.99 6.52
C ARG A 139 7.43 17.95 6.92
N LEU A 140 7.16 17.22 7.99
CA LEU A 140 7.93 16.03 8.34
C LEU A 140 7.70 14.92 7.30
N SER A 141 8.73 14.12 7.01
CA SER A 141 8.57 12.84 6.32
C SER A 141 9.00 11.69 7.23
N SER A 142 8.42 10.49 7.03
CA SER A 142 8.75 9.30 7.82
C SER A 142 9.38 8.21 6.96
N THR A 143 10.42 7.55 7.46
CA THR A 143 11.14 6.46 6.76
C THR A 143 11.54 5.32 7.71
N GLY A 144 11.79 4.14 7.13
CA GLY A 144 12.36 3.00 7.85
C GLY A 144 11.50 2.36 8.96
N PRO A 145 10.17 2.17 8.85
CA PRO A 145 9.27 2.34 7.70
C PRO A 145 8.55 3.70 7.65
N ASN A 146 7.90 4.01 6.53
CA ASN A 146 7.02 5.18 6.43
C ASN A 146 5.66 4.90 7.10
N LEU A 147 5.49 5.40 8.33
CA LEU A 147 4.25 5.26 9.11
C LEU A 147 3.25 6.40 8.87
N GLN A 148 3.59 7.42 8.09
CA GLN A 148 2.65 8.48 7.70
C GLN A 148 1.66 8.00 6.63
N ASN A 149 2.09 7.06 5.77
CA ASN A 149 1.30 6.57 4.66
C ASN A 149 0.54 5.26 4.99
N ILE A 150 0.22 4.99 6.26
CA ILE A 150 -0.60 3.83 6.62
C ILE A 150 -2.03 4.02 6.09
N PRO A 151 -2.55 3.10 5.24
CA PRO A 151 -3.87 3.23 4.61
C PRO A 151 -5.00 3.40 5.64
N ILE A 152 -6.03 4.18 5.29
CA ILE A 152 -7.22 4.40 6.15
C ILE A 152 -8.55 4.46 5.40
N ARG A 153 -8.50 4.82 4.12
CA ARG A 153 -9.70 5.18 3.35
C ARG A 153 -10.56 3.98 2.96
N THR A 154 -9.94 2.80 2.79
CA THR A 154 -10.62 1.57 2.37
C THR A 154 -10.83 0.63 3.55
N ALA A 155 -11.82 -0.27 3.46
CA ALA A 155 -12.04 -1.31 4.48
C ALA A 155 -10.78 -2.15 4.72
N LEU A 156 -10.13 -2.63 3.64
CA LEU A 156 -8.86 -3.36 3.73
C LEU A 156 -7.74 -2.53 4.37
N GLY A 157 -7.69 -1.23 4.11
CA GLY A 157 -6.72 -0.34 4.75
C GLY A 157 -6.98 -0.17 6.25
N LYS A 158 -8.25 -0.13 6.67
CA LYS A 158 -8.62 -0.09 8.08
C LYS A 158 -8.20 -1.36 8.82
N GLU A 159 -8.26 -2.54 8.18
CA GLU A 159 -7.76 -3.78 8.79
C GLU A 159 -6.26 -3.69 9.13
N ILE A 160 -5.44 -3.09 8.27
CA ILE A 160 -4.00 -2.86 8.57
C ILE A 160 -3.84 -1.94 9.79
N ARG A 161 -4.68 -0.91 9.93
CA ARG A 161 -4.60 0.00 11.08
C ARG A 161 -4.97 -0.66 12.40
N LYS A 162 -5.85 -1.66 12.41
CA LYS A 162 -6.21 -2.39 13.63
C LYS A 162 -5.01 -3.10 14.25
N ALA A 163 -4.05 -3.51 13.42
CA ALA A 163 -2.82 -4.11 13.89
C ALA A 163 -1.97 -3.16 14.75
N PHE A 164 -2.13 -1.83 14.65
CA PHE A 164 -1.41 -0.90 15.52
C PHE A 164 -2.12 -0.83 16.87
N CYS A 165 -1.48 -1.39 17.90
CA CYS A 165 -2.08 -1.58 19.21
C CYS A 165 -1.37 -0.76 20.31
N PRO A 166 -2.03 -0.53 21.46
CA PRO A 166 -1.40 0.12 22.60
C PRO A 166 -0.16 -0.63 23.10
N LYS A 167 0.63 0.05 23.92
CA LYS A 167 1.84 -0.55 24.52
C LYS A 167 1.51 -1.77 25.38
N ASP A 168 0.44 -1.71 26.15
CA ASP A 168 -0.05 -2.74 27.08
C ASP A 168 -1.53 -2.46 27.44
N SER A 169 -2.10 -3.22 28.38
CA SER A 169 -3.51 -3.13 28.79
C SER A 169 -3.88 -1.83 29.50
N ASP A 170 -2.90 -1.12 30.07
CA ASP A 170 -3.13 0.10 30.85
C ASP A 170 -3.03 1.36 29.99
N HIS A 171 -2.77 1.21 28.69
CA HIS A 171 -2.62 2.29 27.74
C HIS A 171 -3.68 2.24 26.63
N LEU A 172 -3.98 3.42 26.08
CA LEU A 172 -4.83 3.59 24.91
C LEU A 172 -4.09 4.36 23.81
N ILE A 173 -4.48 4.14 22.56
CA ILE A 173 -4.05 5.00 21.45
C ILE A 173 -5.03 6.16 21.34
N LEU A 174 -4.52 7.38 21.51
CA LEU A 174 -5.24 8.61 21.23
C LEU A 174 -4.87 9.12 19.84
N CYS A 175 -5.87 9.28 18.98
CA CYS A 175 -5.72 9.90 17.66
C CYS A 175 -6.33 11.30 17.69
N ALA A 176 -5.53 12.32 17.38
CA ALA A 176 -6.00 13.69 17.21
C ALA A 176 -5.70 14.14 15.77
N ASP A 177 -6.71 14.70 15.11
CA ASP A 177 -6.60 15.28 13.77
C ASP A 177 -7.24 16.68 13.80
N TYR A 178 -6.61 17.64 13.14
CA TYR A 178 -7.12 19.00 13.07
C TYR A 178 -8.33 19.07 12.15
N SER A 179 -9.45 19.60 12.63
CA SER A 179 -10.62 19.83 11.79
C SER A 179 -10.33 20.90 10.74
N LYS A 180 -10.25 20.49 9.45
CA LYS A 180 -10.11 21.37 8.26
C LYS A 180 -8.81 22.19 8.22
N LEU A 181 -7.67 21.51 8.21
CA LEU A 181 -6.38 22.14 7.97
C LEU A 181 -6.15 22.33 6.45
N ASN A 182 -6.87 23.27 5.85
CA ASN A 182 -6.59 23.76 4.50
C ASN A 182 -5.80 25.06 4.63
N TYR A 183 -4.54 25.04 4.20
CA TYR A 183 -3.81 26.28 3.95
C TYR A 183 -4.39 26.90 2.68
N GLU A 184 -4.78 28.18 2.73
CA GLU A 184 -4.90 29.03 1.54
C GLU A 184 -3.55 29.16 0.84
#